data_AF-A0A965P8K8-F1
#
_entry.id   AF-A0A965P8K8-F1
#
_cell.length_a   1.000
_cell.length_b   1.000
_cell.length_c   1.000
_cell.angle_alpha   90.00
_cell.angle_beta   90.00
_cell.angle_gamma   90.00
#
_symmetry.space_group_name_H-M   'P 1'
#
loop_
_entity.id
_entity.type
_entity.pdbx_description
1 polymer ?
#
loop_
_entity_poly.entity_id
_entity_poly.type
_entity_poly.pdbx_seq_one_letter_code
_entity_poly.pdbx_strand_id
1 'polypeptide(L)'
;MPVVVEGYKELIQKLNAFEPDLNKQMKIEIKAAMLPIRDKARGYAPSPFPSNLYNWADKGRSSEFNNNGGRKFPTYNPAEVIKGINYRVGGNKKSRYGFSALYSVVNTSAAGAIYETAGRVNPQGRPTSHTIIVDKRFTRRQVTVKTTKDSQSRNPKAGAMFINSMGPMTGQGNQRGRLIFRAWNESQGKAQDAVIHAIEKAAQRFNERNTQSNFTLVA
;
A
#
# COMPACT_ATOMS: atom_id res chain seq x y z
N MET A 1 0.60 8.18 3.77
CA MET A 1 -0.51 8.28 4.73
C MET A 1 -1.82 8.25 3.97
N PRO A 2 -2.84 7.55 4.45
CA PRO A 2 -4.19 7.81 3.96
C PRO A 2 -4.58 9.24 4.39
N VAL A 3 -5.20 9.97 3.48
CA VAL A 3 -5.77 11.29 3.70
C VAL A 3 -7.26 11.16 3.54
N VAL A 4 -8.02 11.60 4.54
CA VAL A 4 -9.48 11.56 4.51
C VAL A 4 -9.97 12.89 3.97
N VAL A 5 -10.78 12.83 2.90
CA VAL A 5 -11.47 13.99 2.34
C VAL A 5 -12.96 13.72 2.44
N GLU A 6 -13.64 14.49 3.29
CA GLU A 6 -15.08 14.41 3.49
C GLU A 6 -15.81 15.11 2.32
N GLY A 7 -17.05 14.70 2.03
CA GLY A 7 -17.84 15.30 0.94
C GLY A 7 -17.35 15.00 -0.50
N TYR A 8 -16.17 14.39 -0.69
CA TYR A 8 -15.59 14.16 -2.02
C TYR A 8 -16.49 13.33 -2.95
N LYS A 9 -17.25 12.37 -2.40
CA LYS A 9 -18.20 11.57 -3.18
C LYS A 9 -19.31 12.44 -3.77
N GLU A 10 -19.86 13.35 -2.99
CA GLU A 10 -20.92 14.27 -3.42
C GLU A 10 -20.38 15.26 -4.46
N LEU A 11 -19.16 15.77 -4.26
CA LEU A 11 -18.47 16.59 -5.25
C LEU A 11 -18.35 15.87 -6.59
N ILE A 12 -17.85 14.62 -6.62
CA ILE A 12 -17.76 13.87 -7.89
C ILE A 12 -19.14 13.69 -8.53
N GLN A 13 -20.17 13.38 -7.73
CA GLN A 13 -21.52 13.19 -8.26
C GLN A 13 -22.03 14.48 -8.93
N LYS A 14 -21.86 15.63 -8.28
CA LYS A 14 -22.23 16.94 -8.83
C LYS A 14 -21.39 17.29 -10.06
N LEU A 15 -20.07 17.13 -10.01
CA LEU A 15 -19.19 17.40 -11.16
C LEU A 15 -19.54 16.50 -12.36
N ASN A 16 -19.86 15.23 -12.14
CA ASN A 16 -20.28 14.36 -13.24
C ASN A 16 -21.60 14.79 -13.88
N ALA A 17 -22.54 15.30 -13.08
CA ALA A 17 -23.87 15.69 -13.55
C ALA A 17 -23.86 17.04 -14.27
N PHE A 18 -23.08 18.01 -13.77
CA PHE A 18 -23.17 19.40 -14.18
C PHE A 18 -21.91 19.91 -14.92
N GLU A 19 -20.71 19.44 -14.56
CA GLU A 19 -19.44 19.99 -15.07
C GLU A 19 -18.39 18.87 -15.28
N PRO A 20 -18.61 17.94 -16.24
CA PRO A 20 -17.77 16.76 -16.40
C PRO A 20 -16.34 17.08 -16.85
N ASP A 21 -16.13 18.22 -17.52
CA ASP A 21 -14.82 18.75 -17.87
C ASP A 21 -13.98 19.10 -16.63
N LEU A 22 -14.59 19.73 -15.62
CA LEU A 22 -13.92 20.03 -14.34
C LEU A 22 -13.51 18.75 -13.62
N ASN A 23 -14.36 17.70 -13.63
CA ASN A 23 -13.98 16.41 -13.05
C ASN A 23 -12.79 15.78 -13.79
N LYS A 24 -12.78 15.86 -15.13
CA LYS A 24 -11.68 15.33 -15.94
C LYS A 24 -10.38 16.07 -15.64
N GLN A 25 -10.42 17.40 -15.53
CA GLN A 25 -9.27 18.21 -15.17
C GLN A 25 -8.74 17.85 -13.75
N MET A 26 -9.63 17.78 -12.76
CA MET A 26 -9.27 17.36 -11.39
C MET A 26 -8.55 16.01 -11.38
N LYS A 27 -9.08 15.01 -12.10
CA LYS A 27 -8.46 13.68 -12.19
C LYS A 27 -7.07 13.70 -12.83
N ILE A 28 -6.85 14.57 -13.82
CA ILE A 28 -5.55 14.76 -14.47
C ILE A 28 -4.55 15.35 -13.47
N GLU A 29 -4.95 16.38 -12.72
CA GLU A 29 -4.11 17.04 -11.71
C GLU A 29 -3.74 16.09 -10.57
N ILE A 30 -4.71 15.34 -10.04
CA ILE A 30 -4.47 14.31 -9.01
C ILE A 30 -3.51 13.22 -9.53
N LYS A 31 -3.71 12.78 -10.77
CA LYS A 31 -2.80 11.82 -11.41
C LYS A 31 -1.38 12.40 -11.48
N ALA A 32 -1.23 13.63 -11.98
CA ALA A 32 0.06 14.30 -12.09
C ALA A 32 0.78 14.43 -10.74
N ALA A 33 0.05 14.68 -9.65
CA ALA A 33 0.61 14.73 -8.29
C ALA A 33 1.08 13.35 -7.78
N MET A 34 0.38 12.27 -8.15
CA MET A 34 0.63 10.92 -7.64
C MET A 34 1.67 10.13 -8.44
N LEU A 35 1.85 10.42 -9.74
CA LEU A 35 2.82 9.75 -10.60
C LEU A 35 4.27 9.85 -10.09
N PRO A 36 4.76 11.02 -9.61
CA PRO A 36 6.10 11.12 -9.03
C PRO A 36 6.35 10.16 -7.86
N ILE A 37 5.35 9.92 -6.99
CA ILE A 37 5.48 8.94 -5.90
C ILE A 37 5.63 7.53 -6.47
N ARG A 38 4.80 7.16 -7.45
CA ARG A 38 4.87 5.86 -8.12
C ARG A 38 6.25 5.65 -8.73
N ASP A 39 6.76 6.64 -9.45
CA ASP A 39 8.02 6.52 -10.19
C ASP A 39 9.22 6.48 -9.24
N LYS A 40 9.23 7.28 -8.16
CA LYS A 40 10.20 7.12 -7.07
C LYS A 40 10.15 5.73 -6.43
N ALA A 41 8.95 5.23 -6.13
CA ALA A 41 8.79 3.91 -5.53
C ALA A 41 9.31 2.79 -6.45
N ARG A 42 9.15 2.93 -7.77
CA ARG A 42 9.74 2.04 -8.77
C ARG A 42 11.26 2.08 -8.74
N GLY A 43 11.85 3.27 -8.58
CA GLY A 43 13.30 3.44 -8.41
C GLY A 43 13.88 2.79 -7.16
N TYR A 44 13.07 2.57 -6.11
CA TYR A 44 13.52 1.87 -4.89
C TYR A 44 13.42 0.35 -4.96
N ALA A 45 12.81 -0.20 -6.01
CA ALA A 45 12.75 -1.65 -6.17
C ALA A 45 14.15 -2.17 -6.54
N PRO A 46 14.76 -3.05 -5.72
CA PRO A 46 16.10 -3.56 -6.01
C PRO A 46 16.13 -4.34 -7.33
N SER A 47 17.12 -4.01 -8.16
CA SER A 47 17.46 -4.70 -9.41
C SER A 47 18.99 -4.77 -9.55
N PRO A 48 19.62 -5.96 -9.45
CA PRO A 48 19.00 -7.27 -9.19
C PRO A 48 18.43 -7.39 -7.76
N PHE A 49 17.75 -8.51 -7.47
CA PHE A 49 17.21 -8.81 -6.13
C PHE A 49 18.28 -8.67 -5.02
N PRO A 50 17.89 -8.48 -3.74
CA PRO A 50 18.85 -8.44 -2.63
C PRO A 50 19.66 -9.75 -2.57
N SER A 51 20.93 -9.68 -2.95
CA SER A 51 21.76 -10.83 -3.37
C SER A 51 22.00 -11.89 -2.29
N ASN A 52 21.79 -11.54 -1.03
CA ASN A 52 21.95 -12.41 0.14
C ASN A 52 20.72 -13.30 0.46
N LEU A 53 19.66 -13.26 -0.36
CA LEU A 53 18.47 -14.09 -0.20
C LEU A 53 18.48 -15.32 -1.12
N TYR A 54 18.82 -16.48 -0.55
CA TYR A 54 18.74 -17.76 -1.27
C TYR A 54 17.28 -18.11 -1.61
N ASN A 55 17.06 -18.59 -2.84
CA ASN A 55 15.79 -19.10 -3.36
C ASN A 55 14.58 -18.15 -3.34
N TRP A 56 14.79 -16.86 -3.06
CA TRP A 56 13.74 -15.86 -3.23
C TRP A 56 13.75 -15.23 -4.62
N ALA A 57 14.92 -15.08 -5.24
CA ALA A 57 15.03 -14.60 -6.62
C ALA A 57 14.28 -15.50 -7.59
N ASP A 58 13.52 -14.90 -8.52
CA ASP A 58 12.99 -15.63 -9.66
C ASP A 58 14.12 -15.98 -10.62
N LYS A 59 14.43 -17.27 -10.71
CA LYS A 59 15.46 -17.82 -11.61
C LYS A 59 14.83 -18.57 -12.79
N GLY A 60 13.58 -18.27 -13.14
CA GLY A 60 12.81 -19.04 -14.12
C GLY A 60 12.42 -20.43 -13.64
N ARG A 61 12.55 -20.69 -12.33
CA ARG A 61 12.13 -21.92 -11.66
C ARG A 61 10.99 -21.58 -10.71
N SER A 62 9.90 -22.35 -10.76
CA SER A 62 8.81 -22.18 -9.80
C SER A 62 9.32 -22.46 -8.38
N SER A 63 8.94 -21.64 -7.41
CA SER A 63 9.23 -21.88 -5.98
C SER A 63 8.87 -23.33 -5.61
N GLU A 64 9.83 -24.07 -5.06
CA GLU A 64 9.62 -25.43 -4.52
C GLU A 64 8.82 -25.42 -3.20
N PHE A 65 8.56 -24.25 -2.63
CA PHE A 65 7.75 -24.11 -1.43
C PHE A 65 6.25 -24.21 -1.76
N ASN A 66 5.57 -25.11 -1.05
CA ASN A 66 4.16 -25.51 -1.19
C ASN A 66 3.88 -26.45 -2.38
N ASN A 67 4.30 -27.71 -2.27
CA ASN A 67 4.02 -28.77 -3.25
C ASN A 67 2.61 -29.40 -3.12
N ASN A 68 1.83 -29.02 -2.10
CA ASN A 68 0.50 -29.60 -1.83
C ASN A 68 -0.62 -28.84 -2.56
N GLY A 69 -0.38 -28.36 -3.79
CA GLY A 69 -1.40 -27.73 -4.64
C GLY A 69 -1.85 -26.31 -4.25
N GLY A 70 -1.28 -25.72 -3.19
CA GLY A 70 -1.56 -24.33 -2.82
C GLY A 70 -0.74 -23.31 -3.61
N ARG A 71 -1.05 -22.02 -3.42
CA ARG A 71 -0.24 -20.94 -4.01
C ARG A 71 1.20 -21.06 -3.51
N LYS A 72 2.15 -21.18 -4.45
CA LYS A 72 3.59 -21.19 -4.20
C LYS A 72 4.06 -19.87 -3.60
N PHE A 73 5.13 -19.92 -2.81
CA PHE A 73 5.71 -18.69 -2.24
C PHE A 73 6.16 -17.75 -3.38
N PRO A 74 5.80 -16.45 -3.36
CA PRO A 74 6.16 -15.54 -4.45
C PRO A 74 7.67 -15.32 -4.53
N THR A 75 8.24 -15.59 -5.70
CA THR A 75 9.63 -15.26 -6.04
C THR A 75 9.73 -13.79 -6.48
N TYR A 76 10.88 -13.19 -6.22
CA TYR A 76 11.16 -11.80 -6.53
C TYR A 76 11.71 -11.67 -7.96
N ASN A 77 10.90 -11.08 -8.82
CA ASN A 77 11.32 -10.61 -10.14
C ASN A 77 11.29 -9.07 -10.16
N PRO A 78 12.43 -8.39 -10.34
CA PRO A 78 12.48 -6.92 -10.33
C PRO A 78 11.51 -6.27 -11.32
N ALA A 79 11.41 -6.80 -12.54
CA ALA A 79 10.55 -6.26 -13.58
C ALA A 79 9.06 -6.36 -13.20
N GLU A 80 8.65 -7.49 -12.60
CA GLU A 80 7.28 -7.65 -12.11
C GLU A 80 6.96 -6.76 -10.91
N VAL A 81 7.92 -6.57 -10.01
CA VAL A 81 7.75 -5.69 -8.85
C VAL A 81 7.60 -4.24 -9.30
N ILE A 82 8.47 -3.77 -10.18
CA ILE A 82 8.42 -2.41 -10.75
C ILE A 82 7.10 -2.20 -11.52
N LYS A 83 6.73 -3.15 -12.39
CA LYS A 83 5.46 -3.13 -13.12
C LYS A 83 4.24 -3.22 -12.20
N GLY A 84 4.37 -3.89 -11.06
CA GLY A 84 3.32 -4.05 -10.05
C GLY A 84 3.03 -2.77 -9.27
N ILE A 85 3.96 -1.82 -9.20
CA ILE A 85 3.76 -0.50 -8.59
C ILE A 85 2.94 0.37 -9.53
N ASN A 86 1.66 0.54 -9.20
CA ASN A 86 0.67 1.15 -10.08
C ASN A 86 -0.16 2.22 -9.37
N TYR A 87 -0.47 3.27 -10.11
CA TYR A 87 -1.49 4.23 -9.73
C TYR A 87 -2.86 3.66 -10.09
N ARG A 88 -3.80 3.72 -9.13
CA ARG A 88 -5.19 3.28 -9.31
C ARG A 88 -6.14 4.42 -8.96
N VAL A 89 -7.17 4.53 -9.79
CA VAL A 89 -8.31 5.43 -9.61
C VAL A 89 -9.58 4.59 -9.49
N GLY A 90 -10.49 4.98 -8.60
CA GLY A 90 -11.84 4.43 -8.51
C GLY A 90 -12.12 3.62 -7.25
N GLY A 91 -13.36 3.16 -7.14
CA GLY A 91 -13.95 2.58 -5.94
C GLY A 91 -13.34 1.24 -5.54
N ASN A 92 -12.30 1.29 -4.70
CA ASN A 92 -11.94 0.14 -3.89
C ASN A 92 -13.14 -0.29 -3.03
N LYS A 93 -13.23 -1.59 -2.72
CA LYS A 93 -14.22 -2.10 -1.76
C LYS A 93 -14.10 -1.27 -0.46
N LYS A 94 -15.25 -0.82 0.05
CA LYS A 94 -15.28 -0.10 1.33
C LYS A 94 -14.65 -0.98 2.39
N SER A 95 -13.77 -0.40 3.19
CA SER A 95 -13.24 -1.03 4.39
C SER A 95 -14.39 -1.30 5.37
N ARG A 96 -14.13 -2.15 6.37
CA ARG A 96 -15.05 -2.40 7.49
C ARG A 96 -15.46 -1.12 8.25
N TYR A 97 -14.71 -0.04 8.07
CA TYR A 97 -14.93 1.28 8.69
C TYR A 97 -15.57 2.28 7.72
N GLY A 98 -16.05 1.84 6.54
CA GLY A 98 -16.75 2.69 5.58
C GLY A 98 -15.86 3.46 4.59
N PHE A 99 -14.55 3.54 4.82
CA PHE A 99 -13.60 4.23 3.93
C PHE A 99 -13.32 3.47 2.63
N SER A 100 -13.22 4.16 1.50
CA SER A 100 -12.69 3.63 0.23
C SER A 100 -11.54 4.49 -0.28
N ALA A 101 -10.46 3.85 -0.73
CA ALA A 101 -9.37 4.55 -1.39
C ALA A 101 -9.77 4.86 -2.84
N LEU A 102 -9.88 6.14 -3.20
CA LEU A 102 -10.29 6.58 -4.53
C LEU A 102 -9.09 6.84 -5.45
N TYR A 103 -7.99 7.32 -4.88
CA TYR A 103 -6.70 7.45 -5.54
C TYR A 103 -5.66 6.77 -4.68
N SER A 104 -4.87 5.89 -5.28
CA SER A 104 -3.86 5.13 -4.54
C SER A 104 -2.69 4.76 -5.42
N VAL A 105 -1.50 4.72 -4.82
CA VAL A 105 -0.35 3.99 -5.38
C VAL A 105 -0.26 2.69 -4.61
N VAL A 106 -0.31 1.57 -5.33
CA VAL A 106 -0.29 0.22 -4.74
C VAL A 106 0.75 -0.65 -5.42
N ASN A 107 1.25 -1.65 -4.71
CA ASN A 107 2.03 -2.73 -5.32
C ASN A 107 1.14 -3.97 -5.45
N THR A 108 0.85 -4.38 -6.69
CA THR A 108 0.06 -5.58 -6.98
C THR A 108 0.91 -6.86 -7.04
N SER A 109 2.23 -6.74 -7.11
CA SER A 109 3.13 -7.89 -7.04
C SER A 109 3.19 -8.41 -5.60
N ALA A 110 3.01 -9.72 -5.42
CA ALA A 110 3.08 -10.31 -4.10
C ALA A 110 4.50 -10.27 -3.51
N ALA A 111 5.54 -10.49 -4.32
CA ALA A 111 6.91 -10.34 -3.89
C ALA A 111 7.23 -8.87 -3.54
N GLY A 112 6.71 -7.93 -4.32
CA GLY A 112 6.82 -6.50 -4.04
C GLY A 112 6.12 -6.08 -2.73
N ALA A 113 4.94 -6.64 -2.45
CA ALA A 113 4.23 -6.43 -1.19
C ALA A 113 4.98 -7.02 0.01
N ILE A 114 5.64 -8.18 -0.16
CA ILE A 114 6.53 -8.77 0.86
C ILE A 114 7.72 -7.83 1.09
N TYR A 115 8.43 -7.41 0.05
CA TYR A 115 9.57 -6.49 0.18
C TYR A 115 9.18 -5.19 0.90
N GLU A 116 8.01 -4.65 0.56
CA GLU A 116 7.49 -3.43 1.14
C GLU A 116 7.20 -3.54 2.64
N THR A 117 6.74 -4.71 3.11
CA THR A 117 6.12 -4.84 4.44
C THR A 117 6.81 -5.83 5.38
N ALA A 118 7.75 -6.64 4.90
CA ALA A 118 8.49 -7.60 5.71
C ALA A 118 9.24 -6.88 6.84
N GLY A 119 9.10 -7.40 8.06
CA GLY A 119 9.66 -6.82 9.28
C GLY A 119 8.83 -5.70 9.92
N ARG A 120 7.70 -5.31 9.32
CA ARG A 120 6.86 -4.23 9.88
C ARG A 120 6.25 -4.54 11.25
N VAL A 121 5.83 -5.78 11.48
CA VAL A 121 5.26 -6.20 12.79
C VAL A 121 6.30 -6.90 13.64
N ASN A 122 7.10 -7.79 13.03
CA ASN A 122 8.14 -8.55 13.73
C ASN A 122 9.50 -8.27 13.04
N PRO A 123 10.22 -7.20 13.42
CA PRO A 123 11.50 -6.84 12.80
C PRO A 123 12.56 -7.94 12.90
N GLN A 124 12.55 -8.70 14.00
CA GLN A 124 13.46 -9.82 14.25
C GLN A 124 12.89 -11.18 13.77
N GLY A 125 11.89 -11.16 12.89
CA GLY A 125 11.17 -12.36 12.50
C GLY A 125 10.18 -12.83 13.57
N ARG A 126 9.29 -13.76 13.18
CA ARG A 126 8.31 -14.34 14.11
C ARG A 126 9.00 -15.33 15.06
N PRO A 127 8.60 -15.39 16.34
CA PRO A 127 9.11 -16.41 17.26
C PRO A 127 8.72 -17.82 16.77
N THR A 128 9.49 -18.84 17.15
CA THR A 128 9.22 -20.25 16.79
C THR A 128 8.19 -20.93 17.68
N SER A 129 7.99 -20.39 18.87
CA SER A 129 6.99 -20.80 19.84
C SER A 129 6.71 -19.62 20.77
N HIS A 130 5.57 -19.66 21.44
CA HIS A 130 5.25 -18.74 22.51
C HIS A 130 4.70 -19.51 23.70
N THR A 131 4.81 -18.88 24.87
CA THR A 131 4.34 -19.48 26.10
C THR A 131 2.98 -18.90 26.46
N ILE A 132 2.02 -19.78 26.74
CA ILE A 132 0.69 -19.42 27.20
C ILE A 132 0.47 -19.92 28.62
N ILE A 133 -0.31 -19.18 29.38
CA ILE A 133 -0.84 -19.65 30.67
C ILE A 133 -2.16 -20.34 30.38
N VAL A 134 -2.26 -21.61 30.78
CA VAL A 134 -3.51 -22.36 30.73
C VAL A 134 -4.08 -22.39 32.14
N ASP A 135 -5.18 -21.68 32.34
CA ASP A 135 -5.97 -21.75 33.57
C ASP A 135 -7.01 -22.88 33.40
N LYS A 136 -6.72 -24.04 34.00
CA LYS A 136 -7.72 -25.09 34.22
C LYS A 136 -8.26 -24.95 35.64
N ARG A 137 -9.47 -25.49 35.89
CA ARG A 137 -10.08 -25.48 37.23
C ARG A 137 -9.06 -25.99 38.25
N PHE A 138 -8.64 -25.12 39.17
CA PHE A 138 -7.66 -25.35 40.25
C PHE A 138 -6.17 -25.49 39.90
N THR A 139 -5.74 -25.35 38.64
CA THR A 139 -4.30 -25.34 38.30
C THR A 139 -3.97 -24.31 37.22
N ARG A 140 -3.02 -23.42 37.53
CA ARG A 140 -2.42 -22.50 36.58
C ARG A 140 -1.10 -23.10 36.10
N ARG A 141 -0.99 -23.41 34.81
CA ARG A 141 0.24 -23.98 34.22
C ARG A 141 0.73 -23.17 33.03
N GLN A 142 2.03 -22.87 33.04
CA GLN A 142 2.72 -22.27 31.92
C GLN A 142 3.13 -23.36 30.91
N VAL A 143 2.72 -23.23 29.64
CA VAL A 143 3.01 -24.21 28.58
C VAL A 143 3.54 -23.51 27.34
N THR A 144 4.63 -24.05 26.78
CA THR A 144 5.14 -23.60 25.47
C THR A 144 4.35 -24.28 24.36
N VAL A 145 3.78 -23.48 23.46
CA VAL A 145 2.99 -23.96 22.32
C VAL A 145 3.55 -23.41 21.01
N LYS A 146 3.34 -24.16 19.93
CA LYS A 146 3.59 -23.74 18.56
C LYS A 146 2.27 -23.70 17.81
N THR A 147 1.98 -22.56 17.21
CA THR A 147 0.73 -22.27 16.49
C THR A 147 1.02 -21.77 15.09
N THR A 148 -0.04 -21.54 14.30
CA THR A 148 0.05 -20.91 12.97
C THR A 148 0.55 -19.45 13.00
N LYS A 149 0.59 -18.82 14.19
CA LYS A 149 1.16 -17.47 14.37
C LYS A 149 2.68 -17.50 14.50
N ASP A 150 3.25 -18.64 14.86
CA ASP A 150 4.69 -18.84 15.03
C ASP A 150 5.38 -19.21 13.71
N SER A 151 6.70 -19.03 13.66
CA SER A 151 7.52 -19.44 12.54
C SER A 151 7.44 -20.95 12.31
N GLN A 152 7.10 -21.34 11.08
CA GLN A 152 7.07 -22.75 10.65
C GLN A 152 8.41 -23.22 10.08
N SER A 153 9.40 -22.32 9.97
CA SER A 153 10.73 -22.69 9.50
C SER A 153 11.46 -23.57 10.52
N ARG A 154 12.28 -24.51 10.02
CA ARG A 154 13.23 -25.27 10.86
C ARG A 154 14.36 -24.39 11.38
N ASN A 155 14.68 -23.30 10.68
CA ASN A 155 15.65 -22.32 11.14
C ASN A 155 14.93 -21.21 11.95
N PRO A 156 15.18 -21.08 13.27
CA PRO A 156 14.51 -20.08 14.11
C PRO A 156 14.81 -18.65 13.68
N LYS A 157 15.97 -18.41 13.06
CA LYS A 157 16.41 -17.09 12.61
C LYS A 157 16.03 -16.77 11.16
N ALA A 158 15.33 -17.67 10.46
CA ALA A 158 15.01 -17.50 9.03
C ALA A 158 14.27 -16.19 8.74
N GLY A 159 13.30 -15.82 9.58
CA GLY A 159 12.57 -14.56 9.43
C GLY A 159 13.47 -13.34 9.62
N ALA A 160 14.32 -13.34 10.65
CA ALA A 160 15.28 -12.26 10.91
C ALA A 160 16.27 -12.09 9.75
N MET A 161 16.87 -13.21 9.29
CA MET A 161 17.79 -13.22 8.16
C MET A 161 17.12 -12.64 6.90
N PHE A 162 15.87 -13.03 6.64
CA PHE A 162 15.11 -12.56 5.48
C PHE A 162 14.77 -11.06 5.55
N ILE A 163 14.54 -10.52 6.74
CA ILE A 163 14.25 -9.10 6.93
C ILE A 163 15.52 -8.26 6.84
N ASN A 164 16.61 -8.72 7.48
CA ASN A 164 17.88 -8.00 7.53
C ASN A 164 18.51 -7.84 6.14
N SER A 165 18.27 -8.78 5.22
CA SER A 165 18.74 -8.69 3.84
C SER A 165 18.06 -7.61 2.99
N MET A 166 16.89 -7.10 3.39
CA MET A 166 16.12 -6.14 2.60
C MET A 166 16.47 -4.67 2.89
N GLY A 167 17.32 -4.40 3.88
CA GLY A 167 17.61 -3.06 4.35
C GLY A 167 16.52 -2.47 5.25
N PRO A 168 16.76 -1.25 5.80
CA PRO A 168 15.88 -0.62 6.77
C PRO A 168 14.55 -0.17 6.14
N MET A 169 13.52 -0.09 6.98
CA MET A 169 12.23 0.52 6.61
C MET A 169 12.26 2.01 6.87
N THR A 170 11.68 2.80 5.98
CA THR A 170 11.51 4.26 6.13
C THR A 170 10.06 4.57 6.53
N GLY A 171 9.86 5.55 7.42
CA GLY A 171 8.55 5.96 7.94
C GLY A 171 8.28 5.50 9.38
N GLN A 172 7.04 5.66 9.84
CA GLN A 172 6.66 5.41 11.24
C GLN A 172 5.45 4.46 11.37
N GLY A 173 5.45 3.66 12.44
CA GLY A 173 4.34 2.74 12.78
C GLY A 173 3.92 1.83 11.63
N ASN A 174 2.63 1.89 11.28
CA ASN A 174 2.07 1.10 10.17
C ASN A 174 2.35 1.67 8.77
N GLN A 175 2.91 2.88 8.69
CA GLN A 175 3.14 3.65 7.47
C GLN A 175 4.63 3.67 7.10
N ARG A 176 5.32 2.59 7.45
CA ARG A 176 6.73 2.36 7.08
C ARG A 176 6.86 1.27 6.04
N GLY A 177 7.84 1.41 5.15
CA GLY A 177 8.13 0.49 4.06
C GLY A 177 9.43 0.83 3.34
N ARG A 178 9.65 0.22 2.18
CA ARG A 178 10.93 0.32 1.42
C ARG A 178 10.75 0.89 0.01
N LEU A 179 9.54 0.84 -0.53
CA LEU A 179 9.13 1.23 -1.87
C LEU A 179 8.15 2.42 -1.78
N ILE A 180 6.84 2.16 -1.72
CA ILE A 180 5.79 3.17 -1.81
C ILE A 180 5.75 4.01 -0.55
N PHE A 181 5.82 3.38 0.64
CA PHE A 181 5.87 4.10 1.91
C PHE A 181 7.13 4.95 2.05
N ARG A 182 8.27 4.47 1.53
CA ARG A 182 9.51 5.25 1.48
C ARG A 182 9.35 6.48 0.58
N ALA A 183 8.91 6.28 -0.67
CA ALA A 183 8.66 7.37 -1.62
C ALA A 183 7.65 8.39 -1.08
N TRP A 184 6.63 7.91 -0.38
CA TRP A 184 5.66 8.78 0.28
C TRP A 184 6.30 9.60 1.40
N ASN A 185 7.03 8.95 2.31
CA ASN A 185 7.68 9.61 3.45
C ASN A 185 8.67 10.69 2.98
N GLU A 186 9.47 10.38 1.96
CA GLU A 186 10.42 11.32 1.37
C GLU A 186 9.74 12.45 0.56
N SER A 187 8.47 12.30 0.15
CA SER A 187 7.72 13.38 -0.49
C SER A 187 7.33 14.51 0.46
N GLN A 188 7.45 14.29 1.78
CA GLN A 188 7.14 15.26 2.84
C GLN A 188 5.76 15.93 2.70
N GLY A 189 4.77 15.20 2.20
CA GLY A 189 3.40 15.71 2.05
C GLY A 189 3.12 16.50 0.78
N LYS A 190 4.12 16.82 -0.06
CA LYS A 190 3.92 17.60 -1.29
C LYS A 190 2.87 17.01 -2.24
N ALA A 191 2.87 15.69 -2.39
CA ALA A 191 1.88 15.03 -3.23
C ALA A 191 0.49 15.03 -2.59
N GLN A 192 0.40 14.96 -1.26
CA GLN A 192 -0.87 15.06 -0.55
C GLN A 192 -1.46 16.48 -0.71
N ASP A 193 -0.62 17.50 -0.53
CA ASP A 193 -1.00 18.90 -0.69
C ASP A 193 -1.49 19.18 -2.12
N ALA A 194 -0.74 18.74 -3.14
CA ALA A 194 -1.16 18.88 -4.53
C ALA A 194 -2.49 18.16 -4.86
N VAL A 195 -2.76 17.01 -4.23
CA VAL A 195 -4.05 16.32 -4.39
C VAL A 195 -5.19 17.09 -3.73
N ILE A 196 -4.98 17.60 -2.51
CA ILE A 196 -5.98 18.43 -1.81
C ILE A 196 -6.26 19.70 -2.62
N HIS A 197 -5.21 20.38 -3.07
CA HIS A 197 -5.32 21.58 -3.89
C HIS A 197 -6.12 21.33 -5.19
N ALA A 198 -5.88 20.20 -5.88
CA ALA A 198 -6.65 19.86 -7.08
C ALA A 198 -8.15 19.65 -6.79
N ILE A 199 -8.49 19.10 -5.62
CA ILE A 199 -9.88 18.91 -5.19
C ILE A 199 -10.52 20.26 -4.84
N GLU A 200 -9.83 21.09 -4.06
CA GLU A 200 -10.28 22.43 -3.66
C GLU A 200 -10.50 23.32 -4.89
N LYS A 201 -9.54 23.33 -5.82
CA LYS A 201 -9.63 24.06 -7.08
C LYS A 201 -10.84 23.63 -7.92
N ALA A 202 -11.14 22.33 -7.96
CA ALA A 202 -12.32 21.83 -8.67
C ALA A 202 -13.63 22.28 -8.00
N ALA A 203 -13.68 22.25 -6.67
CA ALA A 203 -14.84 22.71 -5.90
C ALA A 203 -15.05 24.23 -6.05
N GLN A 204 -13.99 25.02 -6.00
CA GLN A 204 -14.04 26.47 -6.19
C GLN A 204 -14.57 26.82 -7.58
N ARG A 205 -14.01 26.25 -8.64
CA ARG A 205 -14.46 26.50 -10.02
C ARG A 205 -15.91 26.08 -10.25
N PHE A 206 -16.33 24.98 -9.63
CA PHE A 206 -17.72 24.56 -9.66
C PHE A 206 -18.64 25.63 -9.05
N ASN A 207 -18.28 26.18 -7.88
CA ASN A 207 -19.07 27.23 -7.25
C ASN A 207 -19.08 28.52 -8.07
N GLU A 208 -17.93 28.94 -8.62
CA GLU A 208 -17.82 30.13 -9.47
C GLU A 208 -18.72 30.06 -10.71
N ARG A 209 -18.71 28.93 -11.44
CA ARG A 209 -19.59 28.73 -12.60
C ARG A 209 -21.07 28.82 -12.23
N ASN A 210 -21.45 28.22 -11.09
CA ASN A 210 -22.84 28.28 -10.63
C ASN A 210 -23.27 29.71 -10.22
N THR A 211 -22.36 30.56 -9.75
CA THR A 211 -22.68 31.97 -9.43
C THR A 211 -22.74 32.90 -10.66
N GLN A 212 -22.07 32.55 -11.76
CA GLN A 212 -22.01 33.36 -12.99
C GLN A 212 -23.18 33.14 -13.94
N SER A 213 -23.99 32.10 -13.72
CA SER A 213 -25.21 31.80 -14.47
C SER A 213 -26.34 32.80 -14.15
N ASN A 214 -26.12 34.08 -14.43
CA ASN A 214 -27.20 35.07 -14.50
C ASN A 214 -28.04 34.77 -15.75
N PHE A 215 -29.16 34.07 -15.56
CA PHE A 215 -30.15 33.90 -16.62
C PHE A 215 -30.82 35.25 -16.90
N THR A 216 -30.37 35.95 -17.94
CA THR A 216 -31.14 37.07 -18.50
C THR A 216 -32.13 36.50 -19.51
N LEU A 217 -33.41 36.75 -19.31
CA LEU A 217 -34.41 36.60 -20.37
C LEU A 217 -34.01 37.52 -21.52
N VAL A 218 -33.63 36.94 -22.65
CA VAL A 218 -33.57 37.68 -23.91
C VAL A 218 -35.03 37.90 -24.31
N ALA A 219 -35.51 39.12 -24.06
CA ALA A 219 -36.82 39.59 -24.50
C ALA A 219 -36.76 40.00 -25.98
#